data_AF-A0A1I5YN20-F1
#
_entry.id   AF-A0A1I5YN20-F1
#
_cell.length_a   1.000
_cell.length_b   1.000
_cell.length_c   1.000
_cell.angle_alpha   90.00
_cell.angle_beta   90.00
_cell.angle_gamma   90.00
#
_symmetry.space_group_name_H-M   'P 1'
#
loop_
_entity.id
_entity.type
_entity.pdbx_description
1 polymer ?
#
loop_
_entity_poly.entity_id
_entity_poly.type
_entity_poly.pdbx_seq_one_letter_code
_entity_poly.pdbx_strand_id
1 'polypeptide(L)'
;MTWLATRPLLSVLFFAALSLAINYIAYRHGYDSAQTKGALALEKLRGEYQEQELARARAAEASAKAAAKRLQEEQARNDKLASDLAEQQRQHRQTTDRLSGEIARVNDLYREALDAPPKPLPACVFTAGFVRVWDESTGARAPAALPAAADPERAAAQVAQARAAEQLDSGISQAALLGHHIQYAEQCRNTAAQLDALIDAVEGN
;
A
#
# COMPACT_ATOMS: atom_id res chain seq x y z
N MET A 1 -80.86 52.85 -59.54
CA MET A 1 -80.31 51.70 -60.31
C MET A 1 -78.96 51.25 -59.71
N THR A 2 -78.96 50.81 -58.45
CA THR A 2 -77.78 50.44 -57.64
C THR A 2 -77.39 48.96 -57.77
N TRP A 3 -77.93 48.26 -58.78
CA TRP A 3 -77.88 46.80 -58.88
C TRP A 3 -76.74 46.25 -59.75
N LEU A 4 -76.00 47.12 -60.47
CA LEU A 4 -74.89 46.72 -61.34
C LEU A 4 -73.49 46.96 -60.73
N ALA A 5 -73.37 47.78 -59.68
CA ALA A 5 -72.08 48.09 -59.03
C ALA A 5 -71.72 47.18 -57.84
N THR A 6 -72.69 46.46 -57.27
CA THR A 6 -72.49 45.60 -56.07
C THR A 6 -72.04 44.18 -56.43
N ARG A 7 -72.29 43.70 -57.65
CA ARG A 7 -71.91 42.35 -58.13
C ARG A 7 -70.38 42.12 -58.14
N PRO A 8 -69.52 43.00 -58.68
CA PRO A 8 -68.07 42.76 -58.66
C PRO A 8 -67.50 42.83 -57.23
N LEU A 9 -68.05 43.69 -56.37
CA LEU A 9 -67.61 43.86 -54.98
C LEU A 9 -67.95 42.62 -54.13
N LEU A 10 -69.13 42.04 -54.33
CA LEU A 10 -69.54 40.76 -53.72
C LEU A 10 -68.64 39.60 -54.19
N SER A 11 -68.25 39.58 -55.47
CA SER A 11 -67.31 38.57 -55.98
C SER A 11 -65.92 38.70 -55.35
N VAL A 12 -65.37 39.91 -55.24
CA VAL A 12 -64.06 40.15 -54.60
C VAL A 12 -64.09 39.76 -53.11
N LEU A 13 -65.15 40.12 -52.39
CA LEU A 13 -65.33 39.73 -50.98
C LEU A 13 -65.46 38.21 -50.83
N PHE A 14 -66.17 37.54 -51.74
CA PHE A 14 -66.28 36.08 -51.75
C PHE A 14 -64.92 35.41 -51.99
N PHE A 15 -64.14 35.88 -52.97
CA PHE A 15 -62.79 35.36 -53.22
C PHE A 15 -61.85 35.62 -52.04
N ALA A 16 -61.89 36.82 -51.43
CA ALA A 16 -61.09 37.13 -50.25
C ALA A 16 -61.46 36.25 -49.05
N ALA A 17 -62.76 36.04 -48.80
CA ALA A 17 -63.24 35.15 -47.74
C ALA A 17 -62.84 33.69 -48.01
N LEU A 18 -62.91 33.24 -49.26
CA LEU A 18 -62.47 31.90 -49.67
C LEU A 18 -60.96 31.74 -49.47
N SER A 19 -60.15 32.72 -49.88
CA SER A 19 -58.70 32.71 -49.67
C SER A 19 -58.35 32.68 -48.18
N LEU A 20 -59.03 33.47 -47.34
CA LEU A 20 -58.83 33.44 -45.89
C LEU A 20 -59.22 32.08 -45.28
N ALA A 21 -60.33 31.50 -45.71
CA ALA A 21 -60.78 30.19 -45.26
C ALA A 21 -59.78 29.07 -45.65
N ILE A 22 -59.28 29.08 -46.88
CA ILE A 22 -58.27 28.13 -47.37
C ILE A 22 -56.97 28.29 -46.57
N ASN A 23 -56.50 29.52 -46.34
CA ASN A 23 -55.30 29.78 -45.56
C ASN A 23 -55.46 29.35 -44.10
N TYR A 24 -56.62 29.58 -43.48
CA TYR A 24 -56.90 29.15 -42.11
C TYR A 24 -56.91 27.61 -41.99
N ILE A 25 -57.54 26.91 -42.94
CA ILE A 25 -57.56 25.43 -42.97
C ILE A 25 -56.14 24.90 -43.17
N ALA A 26 -55.37 25.46 -44.12
CA ALA A 26 -53.99 25.06 -44.37
C ALA A 26 -53.08 25.32 -43.16
N TYR A 27 -53.23 26.48 -42.51
CA TYR A 27 -52.49 26.83 -41.30
C TYR A 27 -52.81 25.87 -40.16
N ARG A 28 -54.10 25.62 -39.88
CA ARG A 28 -54.51 24.74 -38.78
C ARG A 28 -54.06 23.29 -39.02
N HIS A 29 -54.22 22.79 -40.25
CA HIS A 29 -53.73 21.46 -40.61
C HIS A 29 -52.20 21.36 -40.48
N GLY A 30 -51.48 22.40 -40.93
CA GLY A 30 -50.02 22.48 -40.77
C GLY A 30 -49.60 22.51 -39.30
N TYR A 31 -50.28 23.32 -38.48
CA TYR A 31 -50.04 23.45 -37.04
C TYR A 31 -50.31 22.13 -36.31
N ASP A 32 -51.46 21.49 -36.53
CA ASP A 32 -51.82 20.22 -35.90
C ASP A 32 -50.86 19.09 -36.33
N SER A 33 -50.44 19.08 -37.60
CA SER A 33 -49.43 18.13 -38.10
C SER A 33 -48.05 18.37 -37.48
N ALA A 34 -47.63 19.63 -37.33
CA ALA A 34 -46.37 19.98 -36.70
C ALA A 34 -46.38 19.63 -35.20
N GLN A 35 -47.49 19.91 -34.51
CA GLN A 35 -47.67 19.61 -33.09
C GLN A 35 -47.61 18.10 -32.82
N THR A 36 -48.31 17.30 -33.62
CA THR A 36 -48.30 15.83 -33.47
C THR A 36 -46.93 15.23 -33.76
N LYS A 37 -46.25 15.65 -34.84
CA LYS A 37 -44.88 15.22 -35.15
C LYS A 37 -43.87 15.64 -34.08
N GLY A 38 -44.01 16.86 -33.56
CA GLY A 38 -43.17 17.37 -32.48
C GLY A 38 -43.34 16.57 -31.18
N ALA A 39 -44.59 16.28 -30.78
CA ALA A 39 -44.89 15.45 -29.63
C ALA A 39 -44.33 14.03 -29.78
N LEU A 40 -44.49 13.42 -30.95
CA LEU A 40 -43.94 12.09 -31.24
C LEU A 40 -42.41 12.07 -31.18
N ALA A 41 -41.74 13.08 -31.77
CA ALA A 41 -40.29 13.20 -31.74
C ALA A 41 -39.76 13.40 -30.31
N LEU A 42 -40.46 14.18 -29.50
CA LEU A 42 -40.11 14.41 -28.10
C LEU A 42 -40.25 13.14 -27.26
N GLU A 43 -41.35 12.40 -27.41
CA GLU A 43 -41.54 11.12 -26.71
C GLU A 43 -40.50 10.08 -27.14
N LYS A 44 -40.17 10.02 -28.43
CA LYS A 44 -39.08 9.14 -28.92
C LYS A 44 -37.74 9.50 -28.29
N LEU A 45 -37.38 10.78 -28.27
CA LEU A 45 -36.14 11.25 -27.66
C LEU A 45 -36.11 10.98 -26.15
N ARG A 46 -37.23 11.14 -25.45
CA ARG A 46 -37.36 10.78 -24.02
C ARG A 46 -37.14 9.29 -23.79
N GLY A 47 -37.72 8.44 -24.63
CA GLY A 47 -37.53 6.99 -24.58
C GLY A 47 -36.06 6.59 -24.78
N GLU A 48 -35.43 7.09 -25.85
CA GLU A 48 -34.01 6.84 -26.13
C GLU A 48 -33.10 7.32 -24.98
N TYR A 49 -33.39 8.49 -24.41
CA TYR A 49 -32.66 9.01 -23.25
C TYR A 49 -32.84 8.12 -22.01
N GLN A 50 -34.06 7.67 -21.71
CA GLN A 50 -34.32 6.78 -20.59
C GLN A 50 -33.62 5.42 -20.74
N GLU A 51 -33.62 4.85 -21.95
CA GLU A 51 -32.89 3.62 -22.25
C GLU A 51 -31.38 3.81 -22.08
N GLN A 52 -30.84 4.92 -22.56
CA GLN A 52 -29.43 5.25 -22.41
C GLN A 52 -29.04 5.42 -20.94
N GLU A 53 -29.84 6.15 -20.16
CA GLU A 53 -29.61 6.34 -18.72
C GLU A 53 -29.70 5.02 -17.95
N LEU A 54 -30.67 4.16 -18.27
CA LEU A 54 -30.76 2.81 -17.70
C LEU A 54 -29.53 1.96 -18.04
N ALA A 55 -29.07 2.00 -19.29
CA ALA A 55 -27.87 1.29 -19.71
C ALA A 55 -26.61 1.80 -18.96
N ARG A 56 -26.47 3.12 -18.82
CA ARG A 56 -25.39 3.75 -18.05
C ARG A 56 -25.45 3.36 -16.58
N ALA A 57 -26.63 3.42 -15.96
CA ALA A 57 -26.82 3.03 -14.56
C ALA A 57 -26.45 1.57 -14.32
N ARG A 58 -26.87 0.65 -15.20
CA ARG A 58 -26.50 -0.78 -15.12
C ARG A 58 -25.01 -1.01 -15.31
N ALA A 59 -24.37 -0.31 -16.25
CA ALA A 59 -22.94 -0.39 -16.45
C ALA A 59 -22.16 0.15 -15.23
N ALA A 60 -22.60 1.27 -14.67
CA ALA A 60 -22.03 1.85 -13.46
C ALA A 60 -22.17 0.89 -12.27
N GLU A 61 -23.35 0.31 -12.06
CA GLU A 61 -23.59 -0.68 -10.99
C GLU A 61 -22.71 -1.93 -11.15
N ALA A 62 -22.61 -2.47 -12.36
CA ALA A 62 -21.76 -3.63 -12.65
C ALA A 62 -20.28 -3.31 -12.40
N SER A 63 -19.81 -2.12 -12.81
CA SER A 63 -18.44 -1.68 -12.57
C SER A 63 -18.15 -1.48 -11.08
N ALA A 64 -19.08 -0.89 -10.33
CA ALA A 64 -18.96 -0.66 -8.91
C ALA A 64 -18.91 -2.00 -8.14
N LYS A 65 -19.77 -2.96 -8.50
CA LYS A 65 -19.75 -4.31 -7.93
C LYS A 65 -18.44 -5.04 -8.22
N ALA A 66 -17.93 -4.95 -9.46
CA ALA A 66 -16.66 -5.55 -9.82
C ALA A 66 -15.48 -4.92 -9.05
N ALA A 67 -15.47 -3.59 -8.92
CA ALA A 67 -14.46 -2.87 -8.13
C ALA A 67 -14.53 -3.23 -6.64
N ALA A 68 -15.74 -3.27 -6.06
CA ALA A 68 -15.94 -3.67 -4.67
C ALA A 68 -15.47 -5.11 -4.41
N LYS A 69 -15.74 -6.02 -5.34
CA LYS A 69 -15.28 -7.42 -5.25
C LYS A 69 -13.75 -7.51 -5.29
N ARG A 70 -13.09 -6.79 -6.22
CA ARG A 70 -11.63 -6.74 -6.32
C ARG A 70 -11.01 -6.19 -5.04
N LEU A 71 -11.57 -5.10 -4.52
CA LEU A 71 -11.13 -4.51 -3.26
C LEU A 71 -11.26 -5.49 -2.09
N GLN A 72 -12.38 -6.22 -2.01
CA GLN A 72 -12.59 -7.22 -0.96
C GLN A 72 -11.60 -8.39 -1.07
N GLU A 73 -11.32 -8.85 -2.28
CA GLU A 73 -10.31 -9.90 -2.54
C GLU A 73 -8.90 -9.42 -2.16
N GLU A 74 -8.53 -8.18 -2.50
CA GLU A 74 -7.27 -7.54 -2.10
C GLU A 74 -7.14 -7.41 -0.57
N GLN A 75 -8.20 -6.95 0.09
CA GLN A 75 -8.24 -6.85 1.55
C GLN A 75 -8.06 -8.22 2.21
N ALA A 76 -8.80 -9.23 1.77
CA ALA A 76 -8.69 -10.58 2.32
C ALA A 76 -7.29 -11.17 2.15
N ARG A 77 -6.63 -10.93 1.01
CA ARG A 77 -5.23 -11.34 0.80
C ARG A 77 -4.29 -10.61 1.74
N ASN A 78 -4.39 -9.29 1.84
CA ASN A 78 -3.53 -8.49 2.72
C ASN A 78 -3.72 -8.86 4.20
N ASP A 79 -4.95 -9.10 4.63
CA ASP A 79 -5.26 -9.54 6.00
C ASP A 79 -4.64 -10.91 6.29
N LYS A 80 -4.66 -11.82 5.30
CA LYS A 80 -4.00 -13.13 5.41
C LYS A 80 -2.49 -12.98 5.52
N LEU A 81 -1.85 -12.20 4.66
CA LEU A 81 -0.40 -11.95 4.71
C LEU A 81 0.01 -11.33 6.05
N ALA A 82 -0.75 -10.35 6.55
CA ALA A 82 -0.52 -9.73 7.85
C ALA A 82 -0.65 -10.75 9.00
N SER A 83 -1.65 -11.63 8.95
CA SER A 83 -1.83 -12.70 9.93
C SER A 83 -0.67 -13.70 9.92
N ASP A 84 -0.26 -14.14 8.73
CA ASP A 84 0.81 -15.12 8.56
C ASP A 84 2.16 -14.54 9.03
N LEU A 85 2.46 -13.28 8.69
CA LEU A 85 3.64 -12.56 9.19
C LEU A 85 3.63 -12.44 10.72
N ALA A 86 2.49 -12.08 11.31
CA ALA A 86 2.36 -11.98 12.76
C ALA A 86 2.58 -13.32 13.46
N GLU A 87 2.13 -14.43 12.85
CA GLU A 87 2.37 -15.78 13.36
C GLU A 87 3.86 -16.17 13.27
N GLN A 88 4.52 -15.91 12.15
CA GLN A 88 5.96 -16.16 12.00
C GLN A 88 6.78 -15.38 13.05
N GLN A 89 6.45 -14.09 13.26
CA GLN A 89 7.11 -13.27 14.28
C GLN A 89 6.89 -13.83 15.69
N ARG A 90 5.67 -14.31 16.01
CA ARG A 90 5.39 -14.98 17.29
C ARG A 90 6.25 -16.23 17.46
N GLN A 91 6.40 -17.06 16.42
CA GLN A 91 7.22 -18.26 16.47
C GLN A 91 8.71 -17.95 16.64
N HIS A 92 9.19 -16.89 15.97
CA HIS A 92 10.56 -16.40 16.14
C HIS A 92 10.79 -15.92 17.58
N ARG A 93 9.83 -15.19 18.15
CA ARG A 93 9.88 -14.72 19.54
C ARG A 93 9.89 -15.87 20.55
N GLN A 94 8.99 -16.85 20.38
CA GLN A 94 8.96 -18.06 21.22
C GLN A 94 10.29 -18.82 21.17
N THR A 95 10.90 -18.91 19.99
CA THR A 95 12.21 -19.53 19.82
C THR A 95 13.29 -18.76 20.57
N THR A 96 13.30 -17.43 20.46
CA THR A 96 14.22 -16.56 21.21
C THR A 96 14.04 -16.70 22.71
N ASP A 97 12.81 -16.67 23.21
CA ASP A 97 12.52 -16.77 24.65
C ASP A 97 12.97 -18.13 25.19
N ARG A 98 12.70 -19.22 24.46
CA ARG A 98 13.21 -20.55 24.80
C ARG A 98 14.73 -20.55 24.85
N LEU A 99 15.40 -20.15 23.77
CA LEU A 99 16.88 -20.17 23.70
C LEU A 99 17.54 -19.27 24.74
N SER A 100 16.93 -18.12 25.04
CA SER A 100 17.42 -17.19 26.07
C SER A 100 17.37 -17.83 27.46
N GLY A 101 16.31 -18.59 27.75
CA GLY A 101 16.21 -19.37 28.99
C GLY A 101 17.23 -20.51 29.09
N GLU A 102 17.74 -21.00 27.97
CA GLU A 102 18.76 -22.06 27.93
C GLU A 102 20.19 -21.56 28.14
N ILE A 103 20.44 -20.24 28.04
CA ILE A 103 21.79 -19.65 28.12
C ILE A 103 22.51 -20.06 29.42
N ALA A 104 21.84 -19.92 30.57
CA ALA A 104 22.44 -20.28 31.86
C ALA A 104 22.86 -21.77 31.88
N ARG A 105 22.01 -22.66 31.37
CA ARG A 105 22.26 -24.10 31.33
C ARG A 105 23.52 -24.45 30.52
N VAL A 106 23.81 -23.71 29.45
CA VAL A 106 24.91 -24.03 28.52
C VAL A 106 26.20 -23.26 28.81
N ASN A 107 26.21 -22.33 29.75
CA ASN A 107 27.32 -21.40 29.95
C ASN A 107 28.07 -21.56 31.29
N ASP A 108 27.65 -22.51 32.13
CA ASP A 108 28.23 -22.69 33.48
C ASP A 108 29.28 -23.81 33.56
N LEU A 109 29.05 -24.94 32.88
CA LEU A 109 29.84 -26.16 33.03
C LEU A 109 30.26 -26.74 31.67
N TYR A 110 31.46 -27.32 31.61
CA TYR A 110 31.95 -28.09 30.48
C TYR A 110 32.46 -29.48 30.90
N ARG A 111 32.57 -30.41 29.94
CA ARG A 111 33.16 -31.74 30.13
C ARG A 111 34.19 -31.98 29.02
N GLU A 112 35.30 -32.61 29.37
CA GLU A 112 36.38 -32.94 28.41
C GLU A 112 36.09 -34.20 27.59
N ALA A 113 35.29 -35.12 28.16
CA ALA A 113 34.79 -36.34 27.53
C ALA A 113 33.38 -36.64 28.06
N LEU A 114 32.62 -37.49 27.35
CA LEU A 114 31.21 -37.78 27.68
C LEU A 114 31.05 -38.38 29.09
N ASP A 115 32.01 -39.19 29.52
CA ASP A 115 32.08 -39.88 30.81
C ASP A 115 32.85 -39.08 31.90
N ALA A 116 33.48 -37.97 31.54
CA ALA A 116 34.21 -37.13 32.50
C ALA A 116 33.25 -36.29 33.37
N PRO A 117 33.57 -36.02 34.66
CA PRO A 117 32.77 -35.14 35.51
C PRO A 117 32.73 -33.70 34.97
N PRO A 118 31.65 -32.93 35.24
CA PRO A 118 31.55 -31.55 34.78
C PRO A 118 32.52 -30.65 35.55
N LYS A 119 33.14 -29.70 34.85
CA LYS A 119 34.06 -28.70 35.39
C LYS A 119 33.51 -27.29 35.11
N PRO A 120 33.78 -26.29 35.97
CA PRO A 120 33.42 -24.90 35.69
C PRO A 120 34.04 -24.44 34.37
N LEU A 121 33.26 -23.68 33.58
CA LEU A 121 33.76 -23.12 32.33
C LEU A 121 34.96 -22.18 32.61
N PRO A 122 36.08 -22.27 31.87
CA PRO A 122 37.19 -21.33 32.02
C PRO A 122 36.73 -19.89 31.78
N ALA A 123 37.36 -18.94 32.49
CA ALA A 123 37.09 -17.52 32.29
C ALA A 123 37.40 -17.13 30.83
N CYS A 124 36.37 -16.66 30.13
CA CYS A 124 36.50 -16.12 28.78
C CYS A 124 36.42 -14.60 28.88
N VAL A 125 37.47 -13.92 28.42
CA VAL A 125 37.61 -12.47 28.47
C VAL A 125 37.51 -11.93 27.05
N PHE A 126 36.53 -11.06 26.81
CA PHE A 126 36.44 -10.29 25.57
C PHE A 126 37.09 -8.93 25.79
N THR A 127 37.96 -8.51 24.88
CA THR A 127 38.65 -7.23 25.00
C THR A 127 37.78 -6.06 24.55
N ALA A 128 38.08 -4.85 25.00
CA ALA A 128 37.40 -3.63 24.53
C ALA A 128 37.52 -3.44 23.00
N GLY A 129 38.63 -3.89 22.40
CA GLY A 129 38.82 -3.93 20.95
C GLY A 129 37.91 -4.93 20.24
N PHE A 130 37.65 -6.10 20.83
CA PHE A 130 36.66 -7.05 20.32
C PHE A 130 35.27 -6.41 20.27
N VAL A 131 34.84 -5.78 21.37
CA VAL A 131 33.52 -5.11 21.44
C VAL A 131 33.45 -3.94 20.45
N ARG A 132 34.53 -3.15 20.29
CA ARG A 132 34.56 -2.10 19.27
C ARG A 132 34.28 -2.64 17.88
N VAL A 133 34.97 -3.69 17.45
CA VAL A 133 34.78 -4.30 16.12
C VAL A 133 33.37 -4.87 15.98
N TRP A 134 32.85 -5.50 17.04
CA TRP A 134 31.49 -6.00 17.10
C TRP A 134 30.44 -4.88 16.90
N ASP A 135 30.55 -3.79 17.65
CA ASP A 135 29.63 -2.64 17.56
C ASP A 135 29.71 -1.94 16.20
N GLU A 136 30.90 -1.84 15.62
CA GLU A 136 31.09 -1.32 14.26
C GLU A 136 30.40 -2.23 13.23
N SER A 137 30.50 -3.55 13.39
CA SER A 137 29.87 -4.52 12.47
C SER A 137 28.34 -4.55 12.53
N THR A 138 27.76 -4.25 13.69
CA THR A 138 26.30 -4.17 13.88
C THR A 138 25.75 -2.78 13.55
N GLY A 139 26.63 -1.80 13.33
CA GLY A 139 26.27 -0.40 13.12
C GLY A 139 25.89 0.34 14.40
N ALA A 140 26.04 -0.27 15.58
CA ALA A 140 25.85 0.39 16.87
C ALA A 140 26.88 1.52 17.11
N ARG A 141 28.02 1.44 16.43
CA ARG A 141 29.08 2.44 16.47
C ARG A 141 29.58 2.77 15.06
N ALA A 142 29.78 4.06 14.77
CA ALA A 142 30.44 4.46 13.53
C ALA A 142 31.94 4.07 13.55
N PRO A 143 32.53 3.69 12.40
CA PRO A 143 33.96 3.38 12.32
C PRO A 143 34.79 4.53 12.89
N ALA A 144 35.76 4.22 13.74
CA ALA A 144 36.62 5.23 14.32
C ALA A 144 37.40 5.97 13.20
N ALA A 145 37.14 7.27 13.04
CA ALA A 145 37.95 8.11 12.16
C ALA A 145 39.36 8.25 12.74
N LEU A 146 40.38 7.97 11.93
CA LEU A 146 41.77 8.16 12.34
C LEU A 146 42.01 9.67 12.60
N PRO A 147 42.53 10.06 13.77
CA PRO A 147 42.86 11.45 14.02
C PRO A 147 43.97 11.90 13.06
N ALA A 148 43.74 13.01 12.36
CA ALA A 148 44.77 13.70 11.59
C ALA A 148 45.75 14.35 12.57
N ALA A 149 46.87 13.71 12.85
CA ALA A 149 47.84 14.21 13.82
C ALA A 149 48.82 15.21 13.17
N ALA A 150 49.02 16.35 13.85
CA ALA A 150 49.98 17.40 13.45
C ALA A 150 51.43 17.10 13.86
N ASP A 151 51.66 16.09 14.71
CA ASP A 151 52.96 15.69 15.24
C ASP A 151 53.06 14.15 15.26
N PRO A 152 54.02 13.54 14.53
CA PRO A 152 54.12 12.09 14.37
C PRO A 152 54.52 11.34 15.65
N GLU A 153 55.32 11.92 16.55
CA GLU A 153 55.71 11.24 17.80
C GLU A 153 54.54 11.21 18.79
N ARG A 154 53.85 12.34 18.95
CA ARG A 154 52.63 12.42 19.75
C ARG A 154 51.53 11.53 19.17
N ALA A 155 51.42 11.42 17.85
CA ALA A 155 50.52 10.49 17.19
C ALA A 155 50.84 9.04 17.52
N ALA A 156 52.12 8.64 17.45
CA ALA A 156 52.54 7.28 17.74
C ALA A 156 52.26 6.88 19.19
N ALA A 157 52.51 7.77 20.15
CA ALA A 157 52.19 7.55 21.56
C ALA A 157 50.68 7.40 21.80
N GLN A 158 49.86 8.25 21.18
CA GLN A 158 48.39 8.15 21.27
C GLN A 158 47.86 6.85 20.66
N VAL A 159 48.40 6.43 19.52
CA VAL A 159 48.02 5.16 18.88
C VAL A 159 48.42 3.97 19.75
N ALA A 160 49.61 3.98 20.36
CA ALA A 160 50.04 2.92 21.27
C ALA A 160 49.13 2.84 22.52
N GLN A 161 48.77 3.99 23.09
CA GLN A 161 47.86 4.06 24.23
C GLN A 161 46.44 3.58 23.87
N ALA A 162 45.92 3.95 22.70
CA ALA A 162 44.63 3.47 22.21
C ALA A 162 44.62 1.94 22.00
N ARG A 163 45.69 1.38 21.43
CA ARG A 163 45.83 -0.09 21.28
C ARG A 163 45.91 -0.81 22.62
N ALA A 164 46.60 -0.25 23.60
CA ALA A 164 46.64 -0.81 24.95
C ALA A 164 45.25 -0.75 25.62
N ALA A 165 44.50 0.34 25.42
CA ALA A 165 43.13 0.45 25.92
C ALA A 165 42.19 -0.60 25.29
N GLU A 166 42.38 -0.94 24.01
CA GLU A 166 41.63 -2.00 23.33
C GLU A 166 41.90 -3.42 23.89
N GLN A 167 42.99 -3.62 24.63
CA GLN A 167 43.34 -4.92 25.24
C GLN A 167 42.71 -5.11 26.63
N LEU A 168 42.09 -4.07 27.20
CA LEU A 168 41.41 -4.16 28.49
C LEU A 168 40.20 -5.09 28.42
N ASP A 169 39.87 -5.73 29.54
CA ASP A 169 38.63 -6.49 29.70
C ASP A 169 37.43 -5.56 29.46
N SER A 170 36.53 -5.97 28.56
CA SER A 170 35.31 -5.25 28.25
C SER A 170 34.21 -5.43 29.29
N GLY A 171 34.31 -6.44 30.16
CA GLY A 171 33.27 -6.82 31.12
C GLY A 171 32.08 -7.56 30.48
N ILE A 172 32.10 -7.82 29.17
CA ILE A 172 31.08 -8.62 28.50
C ILE A 172 31.31 -10.10 28.79
N SER A 173 30.25 -10.81 29.14
CA SER A 173 30.29 -12.25 29.39
C SER A 173 29.90 -13.06 28.14
N GLN A 174 30.28 -14.35 28.11
CA GLN A 174 29.83 -15.29 27.06
C GLN A 174 28.31 -15.39 27.00
N ALA A 175 27.63 -15.37 28.16
CA ALA A 175 26.18 -15.36 28.23
C ALA A 175 25.57 -14.10 27.57
N ALA A 176 26.16 -12.93 27.80
CA ALA A 176 25.72 -11.69 27.17
C ALA A 176 25.91 -11.73 25.64
N LEU A 177 27.04 -12.25 25.16
CA LEU A 177 27.32 -12.40 23.73
C LEU A 177 26.33 -13.37 23.05
N LEU A 178 26.09 -14.53 23.67
CA LEU A 178 25.13 -15.51 23.16
C LEU A 178 23.70 -14.94 23.17
N GLY A 179 23.32 -14.23 24.24
CA GLY A 179 22.03 -13.55 24.33
C GLY A 179 21.83 -12.51 23.23
N HIS A 180 22.85 -11.69 22.97
CA HIS A 180 22.84 -10.78 21.83
C HIS A 180 22.68 -11.54 20.51
N HIS A 181 23.45 -12.62 20.27
CA HIS A 181 23.37 -13.37 19.03
C HIS A 181 21.98 -13.97 18.78
N ILE A 182 21.34 -14.51 19.82
CA ILE A 182 19.97 -15.04 19.74
C ILE A 182 18.98 -13.95 19.32
N GLN A 183 19.04 -12.78 19.96
CA GLN A 183 18.17 -11.64 19.65
C GLN A 183 18.44 -11.08 18.25
N TYR A 184 19.72 -10.95 17.88
CA TYR A 184 20.12 -10.51 16.54
C TYR A 184 19.61 -11.46 15.46
N ALA A 185 19.70 -12.77 15.69
CA ALA A 185 19.17 -13.77 14.77
C ALA A 185 17.64 -13.70 14.63
N GLU A 186 16.91 -13.37 15.70
CA GLU A 186 15.47 -13.07 15.63
C GLU A 186 15.18 -11.88 14.73
N GLN A 187 15.90 -10.77 14.92
CA GLN A 187 15.75 -9.56 14.13
C GLN A 187 15.99 -9.83 12.63
N CYS A 188 17.05 -10.57 12.30
CA CYS A 188 17.33 -10.97 10.91
C CYS A 188 16.19 -11.78 10.30
N ARG A 189 15.68 -12.79 11.01
CA ARG A 189 14.56 -13.62 10.53
C ARG A 189 13.26 -12.80 10.38
N ASN A 190 12.96 -11.94 11.35
CA ASN A 190 11.79 -11.05 11.27
C ASN A 190 11.89 -10.09 10.07
N THR A 191 13.08 -9.57 9.79
CA THR A 191 13.31 -8.68 8.63
C THR A 191 13.13 -9.44 7.32
N ALA A 192 13.69 -10.66 7.21
CA ALA A 192 13.48 -11.51 6.04
C ALA A 192 11.99 -11.82 5.82
N ALA A 193 11.28 -12.23 6.88
CA ALA A 193 9.84 -12.50 6.83
C ALA A 193 9.01 -11.26 6.40
N GLN A 194 9.37 -10.07 6.87
CA GLN A 194 8.71 -8.82 6.45
C GLN A 194 8.96 -8.52 4.96
N LEU A 195 10.17 -8.77 4.47
CA LEU A 195 10.51 -8.58 3.06
C LEU A 195 9.77 -9.59 2.18
N ASP A 196 9.73 -10.86 2.58
CA ASP A 196 8.99 -11.90 1.86
C ASP A 196 7.49 -11.56 1.80
N ALA A 197 6.89 -11.17 2.93
CA ALA A 197 5.48 -10.75 2.97
C ALA A 197 5.19 -9.51 2.10
N LEU A 198 6.15 -8.58 2.00
CA LEU A 198 6.04 -7.42 1.12
C LEU A 198 6.14 -7.83 -0.36
N ILE A 199 7.03 -8.76 -0.70
CA ILE A 199 7.16 -9.31 -2.05
C ILE A 199 5.85 -10.01 -2.44
N ASP A 200 5.31 -10.87 -1.58
CA ASP A 200 4.04 -11.55 -1.82
C ASP A 200 2.88 -10.56 -2.02
N ALA A 201 2.83 -9.50 -1.21
CA ALA A 201 1.82 -8.45 -1.35
C ALA A 201 1.91 -7.68 -2.68
N VAL A 202 3.13 -7.46 -3.19
CA VAL A 202 3.37 -6.74 -4.46
C VAL A 202 3.20 -7.63 -5.69
N GLU A 203 3.66 -8.87 -5.62
CA GLU A 203 3.58 -9.84 -6.73
C GLU A 203 2.19 -10.50 -6.83
N GLY A 204 1.41 -10.47 -5.75
CA GLY A 204 0.08 -11.07 -5.68
C GLY A 204 0.11 -12.59 -5.50
N ASN A 205 1.18 -13.11 -4.88
CA ASN A 205 1.33 -14.52 -4.51
C ASN A 205 0.67 -14.83 -3.16
#